data_AF-A0A811TC52-F1
#
_entry.id   AF-A0A811TC52-F1
#
_cell.length_a   1.000
_cell.length_b   1.000
_cell.length_c   1.000
_cell.angle_alpha   90.00
_cell.angle_beta   90.00
_cell.angle_gamma   90.00
#
_symmetry.space_group_name_H-M   'P 1'
#
loop_
_entity.id
_entity.type
_entity.pdbx_description
1 polymer ?
#
loop_
_entity_poly.entity_id
_entity_poly.type
_entity_poly.pdbx_seq_one_letter_code
_entity_poly.pdbx_strand_id
1 'polypeptide(L)' 'MEYFGTLDEVNEDVDVAHHVLDLYNVWRDDVPSEMLSQKEALSNAKEIKDGHFKAARIL' A
#
# COMPACT_ATOMS: atom_id res chain seq x y z
N MET A 1 15.38 19.50 10.48
CA MET A 1 15.62 18.47 11.51
C MET A 1 15.46 19.05 12.91
N GLU A 2 16.06 20.20 13.23
CA GLU A 2 15.99 20.84 14.56
C GLU A 2 14.57 21.05 15.11
N TYR A 3 13.62 21.46 14.25
CA TYR A 3 12.20 21.63 14.64
C TYR A 3 11.52 20.35 15.16
N PHE A 4 11.99 19.15 14.77
CA PHE A 4 11.41 17.90 15.27
C PHE A 4 11.81 17.60 16.72
N GLY A 5 12.87 18.23 17.24
CA GLY A 5 13.29 18.07 18.64
C GLY A 5 12.28 18.59 19.67
N THR A 6 11.32 19.42 19.26
CA THR A 6 10.20 19.85 20.12
C THR A 6 9.31 18.67 20.55
N LEU A 7 9.36 17.53 19.84
CA LEU A 7 8.65 16.31 20.25
C LEU A 7 9.25 15.66 21.50
N ASP A 8 10.53 15.91 21.81
CA ASP A 8 11.18 15.37 23.01
C ASP A 8 10.69 16.07 24.30
N GLU A 9 9.93 17.17 24.17
CA GLU A 9 9.35 17.94 25.29
C GLU A 9 8.01 17.38 25.77
N VAL A 10 7.40 16.43 25.05
CA VAL A 10 6.10 15.83 25.41
C VAL A 10 6.26 14.43 26.01
N ASN A 11 5.30 14.02 26.85
CA ASN A 11 5.34 12.72 27.52
C ASN A 11 5.10 11.56 26.53
N GLU A 12 5.96 10.55 26.58
CA GLU A 12 5.91 9.35 25.74
C GLU A 12 5.01 8.23 26.31
N ASP A 13 4.52 8.36 27.55
CA ASP A 13 3.65 7.37 28.22
C ASP A 13 2.19 7.47 27.73
N VAL A 14 2.02 7.30 26.42
CA VAL A 14 0.74 7.26 25.73
C VAL A 14 0.73 6.13 24.71
N ASP A 15 -0.40 5.46 24.55
CA ASP A 15 -0.56 4.47 23.50
C ASP A 15 -0.45 5.13 22.12
N VAL A 16 0.23 4.45 21.19
CA VAL A 16 0.38 4.95 19.83
C VAL A 16 -0.97 4.93 19.11
N ALA A 17 -1.44 6.10 18.68
CA ALA A 17 -2.65 6.24 17.89
C ALA A 17 -2.42 5.83 16.42
N HIS A 18 -2.28 4.53 16.16
CA HIS A 18 -2.08 3.99 14.81
C HIS A 18 -3.24 4.32 13.86
N HIS A 19 -4.47 4.30 14.38
CA HIS A 19 -5.69 4.62 13.67
C HIS A 19 -6.60 5.41 14.61
N VAL A 20 -7.32 6.40 14.07
CA VAL A 20 -8.26 7.24 14.85
C VAL A 20 -9.56 6.49 15.17
N LEU A 21 -9.90 5.49 14.35
CA LEU A 21 -11.06 4.63 14.54
C LEU A 21 -10.63 3.32 15.18
N ASP A 22 -11.47 2.78 16.06
CA ASP A 22 -11.31 1.44 16.59
C ASP A 22 -11.51 0.42 15.46
N LEU A 23 -10.41 -0.15 14.99
CA LEU A 23 -10.44 -1.19 13.97
C LEU A 23 -10.59 -2.56 14.62
N TYR A 24 -11.54 -3.33 14.11
CA TYR A 24 -11.69 -4.74 14.40
C TYR A 24 -11.24 -5.57 13.19
N ASN A 25 -11.08 -6.89 13.38
CA ASN A 25 -10.71 -7.76 12.27
C ASN A 25 -11.78 -7.72 11.17
N VAL A 26 -11.41 -7.19 10.01
CA VAL A 26 -12.23 -7.16 8.80
C VAL A 26 -11.80 -8.32 7.91
N TRP A 27 -12.65 -9.34 7.83
CA TRP A 27 -12.41 -10.52 7.00
C TRP A 27 -13.05 -10.37 5.63
N ARG A 28 -12.39 -10.93 4.61
CA ARG A 28 -12.94 -11.10 3.26
C ARG A 28 -13.30 -12.56 3.07
N ASP A 29 -14.45 -12.83 2.47
CA ASP A 29 -14.82 -14.18 2.06
C ASP A 29 -13.82 -14.76 1.05
N ASP A 30 -13.64 -16.08 1.11
CA ASP A 30 -12.76 -16.82 0.19
C ASP A 30 -13.52 -17.19 -1.10
N VAL A 31 -13.90 -16.18 -1.86
CA VAL A 31 -14.64 -16.32 -3.11
C VAL A 31 -13.97 -15.56 -4.26
N PRO A 32 -13.89 -16.13 -5.47
CA PRO A 32 -13.40 -15.41 -6.63
C PRO A 32 -14.28 -14.20 -6.98
N SER A 33 -13.67 -13.12 -7.45
CA SER A 33 -14.36 -11.94 -7.98
C SER A 33 -14.01 -11.73 -9.46
N GLU A 34 -14.74 -10.83 -10.12
CA GLU A 34 -14.35 -10.37 -11.45
C GLU A 34 -12.95 -9.75 -11.44
N MET A 35 -12.18 -10.05 -12.49
CA MET A 35 -10.82 -9.55 -12.67
C MET A 35 -10.82 -8.51 -13.79
N LEU A 36 -9.91 -7.54 -13.70
CA LEU A 36 -9.64 -6.63 -14.80
C LEU A 36 -9.28 -7.40 -16.07
N SER A 37 -9.70 -6.91 -17.23
CA SER A 37 -9.19 -7.41 -18.50
C SER A 37 -7.69 -7.12 -18.61
N GLN A 38 -6.97 -7.91 -19.40
CA GLN A 38 -5.53 -7.71 -19.63
C GLN A 38 -5.22 -6.28 -20.13
N LYS A 39 -6.11 -5.72 -20.96
CA LYS A 39 -5.99 -4.36 -21.48
C LYS A 39 -6.08 -3.31 -20.36
N GLU A 40 -7.02 -3.45 -19.44
CA GLU A 40 -7.18 -2.53 -18.30
C GLU A 40 -5.99 -2.64 -17.36
N ALA A 41 -5.57 -3.87 -17.04
CA ALA A 41 -4.43 -4.13 -16.17
C ALA A 41 -3.11 -3.54 -16.71
N LEU A 42 -2.93 -3.51 -18.04
CA LEU A 42 -1.72 -2.98 -18.69
C LEU A 42 -1.84 -1.51 -19.11
N SER A 43 -2.99 -0.86 -18.90
CA SER A 43 -3.30 0.47 -19.44
C SER A 43 -2.28 1.57 -19.08
N ASN A 44 -1.64 1.45 -17.91
CA ASN A 44 -0.64 2.41 -17.42
C ASN A 44 0.81 1.90 -17.51
N ALA A 45 1.04 0.74 -18.11
CA ALA A 45 2.38 0.17 -18.20
C ALA A 45 3.26 1.01 -19.15
N LYS A 46 4.45 1.42 -18.66
CA LYS A 46 5.42 2.18 -19.47
C LYS A 46 5.89 1.41 -20.71
N GLU A 47 6.16 0.12 -20.56
CA GLU A 47 6.50 -0.79 -21.66
C GLU A 47 5.74 -2.10 -21.52
N ILE A 48 5.13 -2.55 -22.62
CA ILE A 48 4.37 -3.80 -22.70
C ILE A 48 5.01 -4.67 -23.77
N LYS A 49 5.18 -5.96 -23.47
CA LYS A 49 5.60 -6.95 -24.46
C LYS A 49 4.79 -8.22 -24.28
N ASP A 50 4.14 -8.67 -25.36
CA ASP A 50 3.38 -9.92 -25.40
C ASP A 50 2.37 -10.07 -24.25
N GLY A 51 1.70 -8.98 -23.85
CA GLY A 51 0.73 -8.98 -22.75
C GLY A 51 1.34 -8.97 -21.34
N HIS A 52 2.63 -8.66 -21.21
CA HIS A 52 3.35 -8.60 -19.95
C HIS A 52 3.96 -7.20 -19.73
N PHE A 53 4.18 -6.85 -18.46
CA PHE A 53 5.02 -5.71 -18.09
C PHE A 53 6.47 -6.02 -18.48
N LYS A 54 7.06 -5.17 -19.32
CA LYS A 54 8.48 -5.30 -19.69
C LYS A 54 9.35 -4.52 -18.71
N ALA A 55 10.31 -5.21 -18.10
CA ALA A 55 11.28 -4.64 -17.17
C ALA A 55 12.70 -5.17 -17.45
N ALA A 56 13.71 -4.56 -16.82
CA ALA A 56 15.07 -5.09 -16.86
C ALA A 56 15.12 -6.49 -16.21
N ARG A 57 15.95 -7.37 -16.76
CA ARG A 57 16.11 -8.72 -16.21
C ARG A 57 16.80 -8.63 -14.83
N ILE A 58 16.19 -9.22 -13.81
CA ILE A 58 16.82 -9.40 -12.50
C ILE A 58 17.94 -10.44 -12.66
N LEU A 59 19.12 -10.15 -12.11
CA LEU A 59 20.31 -11.01 -12.15
C LEU A 59 20.46 -11.80 -10.85
#